data_AF-A0A4R7FDJ4-F1
#
_entry.id   AF-A0A4R7FDJ4-F1
#
_cell.length_a   1.000
_cell.length_b   1.000
_cell.length_c   1.000
_cell.angle_alpha   90.00
_cell.angle_beta   90.00
_cell.angle_gamma   90.00
#
_symmetry.space_group_name_H-M   'P 1'
#
loop_
_entity.id
_entity.type
_entity.pdbx_description
1 polymer ?
#
loop_
_entity_poly.entity_id
_entity_poly.type
_entity_poly.pdbx_seq_one_letter_code
_entity_poly.pdbx_strand_id
1 'polypeptide(L)'
;MHSGAVNDLNFTFVKDAVTSQYDYYENDHRLHVAHVMGIIGAKKNSSNVVGVNPNQPIRLISAMMGGTNQNTPGDVLIDPNTWDQALDNITLGLDFAALDAEAQGVFSVLSVSYNGPAFNHFGETGMAVRRASNRLLVVQSAGNDNSNACNFSYNNPKDNDGIVVVGGIKQNGTRFLPEDGGYMGLPTPSVGSNYGSCVDLWAPGFNITSLDFFDGKRRVSTGTSFSAPFTAAVASRWGNNSTRPIVREQLLKLHSQSGAAGKLVKYGTHSVGNATKQLPVFKVSELGSSVDIPKLRNAKYYPASDMHVFPGNSGSLIADLGTAKNVYGVRLTLVTSANGNGINPATFKVYGSNDGVNYTLIGNTSETRQINWGPVFVSANSTSHRYLKIEGYNPVSYLGYSEVEVYGN
;
A
#
# COMPACT_ATOMS: atom_id res chain seq x y z
N MET A 1 0.13 -20.43 17.72
CA MET A 1 -0.79 -19.40 18.28
C MET A 1 -1.62 -20.05 19.38
N HIS A 2 -1.85 -19.37 20.52
CA HIS A 2 -2.72 -19.88 21.60
C HIS A 2 -4.20 -19.86 21.17
N SER A 3 -5.02 -20.76 21.73
CA SER A 3 -6.40 -21.03 21.29
C SER A 3 -7.39 -19.88 21.49
N GLY A 4 -7.13 -18.93 22.39
CA GLY A 4 -8.04 -17.82 22.71
C GLY A 4 -8.26 -16.86 21.53
N ALA A 5 -7.20 -16.16 21.09
CA ALA A 5 -7.31 -15.18 20.00
C ALA A 5 -7.66 -15.81 18.64
N VAL A 6 -7.28 -17.08 18.42
CA VAL A 6 -7.59 -17.82 17.18
C VAL A 6 -9.10 -18.03 17.03
N ASN A 7 -9.82 -18.24 18.12
CA ASN A 7 -11.27 -18.41 18.09
C ASN A 7 -12.01 -17.11 17.73
N ASP A 8 -11.43 -15.96 18.05
CA ASP A 8 -12.01 -14.64 17.81
C ASP A 8 -11.58 -14.01 16.47
N LEU A 9 -10.82 -14.71 15.63
CA LEU A 9 -10.34 -14.24 14.32
C LEU A 9 -10.66 -15.20 13.17
N ASN A 10 -10.77 -14.65 11.96
CA ASN A 10 -10.82 -15.41 10.71
C ASN A 10 -9.56 -15.10 9.90
N PHE A 11 -8.48 -15.85 10.11
CA PHE A 11 -7.21 -15.58 9.44
C PHE A 11 -6.56 -16.84 8.90
N THR A 12 -5.72 -16.66 7.89
CA THR A 12 -4.84 -17.69 7.33
C THR A 12 -3.41 -17.18 7.43
N PHE A 13 -2.53 -17.98 8.01
CA PHE A 13 -1.10 -17.72 7.95
C PHE A 13 -0.59 -18.15 6.59
N VAL A 14 0.03 -17.24 5.85
CA VAL A 14 0.41 -17.51 4.45
C VAL A 14 1.90 -17.81 4.32
N LYS A 15 2.76 -17.10 5.07
CA LYS A 15 4.21 -17.28 5.01
C LYS A 15 4.92 -16.70 6.23
N ASP A 16 5.99 -17.38 6.64
CA ASP A 16 7.11 -16.83 7.39
C ASP A 16 8.23 -16.52 6.39
N ALA A 17 8.72 -15.28 6.34
CA ALA A 17 9.71 -14.87 5.35
C ALA A 17 11.06 -15.61 5.48
N VAL A 18 11.33 -16.30 6.59
CA VAL A 18 12.68 -16.81 6.91
C VAL A 18 12.74 -18.32 7.15
N THR A 19 11.71 -18.97 7.71
CA THR A 19 11.77 -20.43 7.99
C THR A 19 10.43 -21.16 7.80
N SER A 20 10.47 -22.50 7.69
CA SER A 20 9.28 -23.36 7.76
C SER A 20 8.80 -23.62 9.20
N GLN A 21 9.40 -22.95 10.19
CA GLN A 21 9.11 -23.18 11.62
C GLN A 21 8.43 -21.96 12.24
N TYR A 22 7.40 -22.25 13.06
CA TYR A 22 6.79 -21.29 13.97
C TYR A 22 7.81 -20.89 15.02
N ASP A 23 8.56 -19.83 14.77
CA ASP A 23 9.61 -19.47 15.72
C ASP A 23 9.03 -18.87 17.00
N TYR A 24 9.59 -19.33 18.11
CA TYR A 24 9.02 -19.22 19.45
C TYR A 24 9.47 -17.95 20.18
N TYR A 25 9.73 -16.86 19.45
CA TYR A 25 10.25 -15.62 20.03
C TYR A 25 9.17 -14.63 20.51
N GLU A 26 9.55 -13.99 21.61
CA GLU A 26 8.95 -13.08 22.59
C GLU A 26 7.45 -12.75 22.59
N ASN A 27 6.97 -12.66 23.83
CA ASN A 27 5.60 -12.34 24.21
C ASN A 27 5.05 -11.04 23.56
N ASP A 28 5.91 -10.07 23.24
CA ASP A 28 5.50 -8.74 22.79
C ASP A 28 5.08 -8.67 21.30
N HIS A 29 5.83 -9.30 20.40
CA HIS A 29 5.50 -9.28 18.96
C HIS A 29 4.17 -9.98 18.65
N ARG A 30 3.87 -11.04 19.40
CA ARG A 30 2.61 -11.78 19.29
C ARG A 30 1.42 -10.96 19.78
N LEU A 31 1.59 -10.17 20.84
CA LEU A 31 0.60 -9.22 21.34
C LEU A 31 0.24 -8.18 20.28
N HIS A 32 1.25 -7.58 19.65
CA HIS A 32 1.05 -6.52 18.66
C HIS A 32 0.23 -7.01 17.46
N VAL A 33 0.59 -8.15 16.88
CA VAL A 33 -0.10 -8.70 15.70
C VAL A 33 -1.54 -9.10 16.02
N ALA A 34 -1.81 -9.72 17.17
CA ALA A 34 -3.18 -10.04 17.58
C ALA A 34 -4.04 -8.79 17.76
N HIS A 35 -3.46 -7.74 18.35
CA HIS A 35 -4.13 -6.46 18.54
C HIS A 35 -4.49 -5.82 17.20
N VAL A 36 -3.56 -5.82 16.23
CA VAL A 36 -3.77 -5.34 14.85
C VAL A 36 -4.88 -6.13 14.14
N MET A 37 -4.82 -7.47 14.17
CA MET A 37 -5.84 -8.32 13.54
C MET A 37 -7.21 -8.16 14.20
N GLY A 38 -7.24 -7.96 15.52
CA GLY A 38 -8.46 -7.70 16.27
C GLY A 38 -9.17 -6.41 15.84
N ILE A 39 -8.40 -5.34 15.57
CA ILE A 39 -8.93 -4.09 15.02
C ILE A 39 -9.55 -4.34 13.65
N ILE A 40 -8.90 -5.11 12.79
CA ILE A 40 -9.38 -5.34 11.42
C ILE A 40 -10.65 -6.20 11.44
N GLY A 41 -10.61 -7.37 12.09
CA GLY A 41 -11.54 -8.46 11.76
C GLY A 41 -12.02 -9.34 12.91
N ALA A 42 -11.84 -8.95 14.18
CA ALA A 42 -12.37 -9.72 15.30
C ALA A 42 -13.87 -10.02 15.12
N LYS A 43 -14.26 -11.27 15.39
CA LYS A 43 -15.60 -11.80 15.12
C LYS A 43 -16.65 -11.07 15.95
N LYS A 44 -17.87 -11.00 15.41
CA LYS A 44 -19.06 -10.58 16.17
C LYS A 44 -19.70 -11.80 16.82
N ASN A 45 -19.19 -12.23 17.97
CA ASN A 45 -19.59 -13.46 18.66
C ASN A 45 -19.86 -13.23 20.17
N SER A 46 -20.13 -11.98 20.57
CA SER A 46 -20.31 -11.57 21.98
C SER A 46 -19.07 -11.78 22.87
N SER A 47 -17.91 -12.08 22.29
CA SER A 47 -16.62 -12.18 22.97
C SER A 47 -15.85 -10.87 22.88
N ASN A 48 -15.10 -10.53 23.93
CA ASN A 48 -14.05 -9.51 24.00
C ASN A 48 -14.24 -8.25 23.13
N VAL A 49 -13.77 -8.24 21.88
CA VAL A 49 -13.85 -7.07 20.98
C VAL A 49 -14.48 -7.43 19.65
N VAL A 50 -15.00 -6.42 18.94
CA VAL A 50 -15.54 -6.56 17.59
C VAL A 50 -14.67 -5.73 16.65
N GLY A 51 -14.14 -6.37 15.61
CA GLY A 51 -13.31 -5.67 14.62
C GLY A 51 -14.12 -4.68 13.81
N VAL A 52 -13.42 -3.78 13.11
CA VAL A 52 -14.05 -2.85 12.16
C VAL A 52 -14.84 -3.63 11.13
N ASN A 53 -14.31 -4.73 10.59
CA ASN A 53 -15.00 -5.62 9.66
C ASN A 53 -15.12 -7.03 10.23
N PRO A 54 -16.13 -7.31 11.07
CA PRO A 54 -16.22 -8.60 11.76
C PRO A 54 -16.23 -9.78 10.80
N ASN A 55 -15.41 -10.79 11.09
CA ASN A 55 -15.20 -12.00 10.27
C ASN A 55 -14.49 -11.77 8.94
N GLN A 56 -13.94 -10.58 8.68
CA GLN A 56 -13.14 -10.34 7.47
C GLN A 56 -11.97 -11.35 7.42
N PRO A 57 -11.79 -12.09 6.30
CA PRO A 57 -10.62 -12.94 6.13
C PRO A 57 -9.33 -12.12 6.16
N ILE A 58 -8.40 -12.48 7.04
CA ILE A 58 -7.09 -11.84 7.17
C ILE A 58 -6.01 -12.81 6.69
N ARG A 59 -5.11 -12.34 5.82
CA ARG A 59 -3.91 -13.08 5.42
C ARG A 59 -2.72 -12.49 6.17
N LEU A 60 -2.10 -13.29 7.05
CA LEU A 60 -0.96 -12.85 7.85
C LEU A 60 0.34 -13.24 7.15
N ILE A 61 1.21 -12.24 6.96
CA ILE A 61 2.57 -12.39 6.45
C ILE A 61 3.50 -11.92 7.57
N SER A 62 4.37 -12.81 8.02
CA SER A 62 5.37 -12.50 9.04
C SER A 62 6.69 -12.15 8.37
N ALA A 63 7.22 -10.97 8.67
CA ALA A 63 8.60 -10.61 8.39
C ALA A 63 9.36 -10.70 9.72
N MET A 64 10.22 -11.70 9.88
CA MET A 64 11.03 -11.82 11.10
C MET A 64 11.94 -10.61 11.26
N MET A 65 11.94 -10.03 12.46
CA MET A 65 13.03 -9.18 12.90
C MET A 65 14.05 -10.09 13.59
N GLY A 66 15.25 -10.20 13.02
CA GLY A 66 16.32 -10.99 13.62
C GLY A 66 16.63 -10.48 15.03
N GLY A 67 16.64 -11.39 15.99
CA GLY A 67 16.95 -11.10 17.39
C GLY A 67 17.46 -12.36 18.07
N THR A 68 18.65 -12.82 17.70
CA THR A 68 19.33 -13.86 18.48
C THR A 68 20.10 -13.17 19.61
N ASN A 69 19.46 -13.01 20.77
CA ASN A 69 20.15 -13.11 22.06
C ASN A 69 19.13 -13.30 23.20
N GLN A 70 19.23 -14.44 23.87
CA GLN A 70 18.18 -15.03 24.71
C GLN A 70 18.01 -14.49 26.14
N ASN A 71 18.66 -13.41 26.58
CA ASN A 71 18.89 -13.27 28.04
C ASN A 71 18.45 -11.97 28.75
N THR A 72 17.69 -11.04 28.14
CA THR A 72 17.21 -9.88 28.91
C THR A 72 15.86 -9.35 28.41
N PRO A 73 14.80 -9.39 29.25
CA PRO A 73 13.56 -8.64 28.99
C PRO A 73 13.86 -7.13 29.03
N GLY A 74 13.64 -6.42 27.93
CA GLY A 74 13.53 -4.97 27.92
C GLY A 74 14.52 -4.19 27.05
N ASP A 75 15.56 -4.81 26.51
CA ASP A 75 16.46 -4.16 25.55
C ASP A 75 16.74 -5.12 24.39
N VAL A 76 15.98 -4.97 23.31
CA VAL A 76 16.31 -5.62 22.03
C VAL A 76 17.50 -4.85 21.44
N LEU A 77 18.71 -5.18 21.92
CA LEU A 77 19.93 -4.88 21.18
C LEU A 77 19.95 -5.80 19.96
N ILE A 78 19.24 -5.36 18.90
CA ILE A 78 19.32 -5.98 17.57
C ILE A 78 20.79 -5.84 17.13
N ASP A 79 21.47 -6.98 16.95
CA ASP A 79 22.82 -7.04 16.41
C ASP A 79 22.85 -6.23 15.09
N PRO A 80 23.75 -5.25 14.93
CA PRO A 80 23.97 -4.51 13.67
C PRO A 80 23.96 -5.40 12.42
N ASN A 81 24.45 -6.64 12.51
CA ASN A 81 24.52 -7.60 11.42
C ASN A 81 23.18 -8.31 11.11
N THR A 82 22.18 -8.18 11.99
CA THR A 82 20.82 -8.71 11.81
C THR A 82 19.82 -7.65 11.32
N TRP A 83 20.19 -6.38 11.32
CA TRP A 83 19.35 -5.29 10.80
C TRP A 83 19.15 -5.39 9.29
N ASP A 84 20.22 -5.64 8.54
CA ASP A 84 20.13 -5.85 7.08
C ASP A 84 19.22 -7.04 6.76
N GLN A 85 19.33 -8.13 7.52
CA GLN A 85 18.46 -9.30 7.39
C GLN A 85 17.00 -8.99 7.72
N ALA A 86 16.71 -8.20 8.77
CA ALA A 86 15.35 -7.80 9.11
C ALA A 86 14.73 -6.89 8.04
N LEU A 87 15.51 -5.99 7.44
CA LEU A 87 15.06 -5.13 6.35
C LEU A 87 14.81 -5.90 5.05
N ASP A 88 15.67 -6.89 4.75
CA ASP A 88 15.45 -7.83 3.66
C ASP A 88 14.16 -8.62 3.88
N ASN A 89 13.86 -9.06 5.10
CA ASN A 89 12.62 -9.79 5.42
C ASN A 89 11.37 -8.96 5.21
N ILE A 90 11.39 -7.67 5.57
CA ILE A 90 10.24 -6.75 5.34
C ILE A 90 10.05 -6.53 3.83
N THR A 91 11.15 -6.30 3.11
CA THR A 91 11.14 -6.12 1.65
C THR A 91 10.57 -7.35 0.95
N LEU A 92 11.03 -8.55 1.33
CA LEU A 92 10.51 -9.83 0.83
C LEU A 92 9.05 -10.07 1.22
N GLY A 93 8.64 -9.65 2.42
CA GLY A 93 7.26 -9.74 2.88
C GLY A 93 6.31 -8.88 2.04
N LEU A 94 6.72 -7.66 1.68
CA LEU A 94 5.97 -6.76 0.82
C LEU A 94 5.81 -7.32 -0.60
N ASP A 95 6.91 -7.79 -1.21
CA ASP A 95 6.88 -8.41 -2.54
C ASP A 95 6.03 -9.69 -2.52
N PHE A 96 6.17 -10.53 -1.50
CA PHE A 96 5.36 -11.74 -1.34
C PHE A 96 3.88 -11.43 -1.20
N ALA A 97 3.49 -10.40 -0.44
CA ALA A 97 2.10 -9.98 -0.31
C ALA A 97 1.48 -9.68 -1.68
N ALA A 98 2.24 -8.98 -2.53
CA ALA A 98 1.80 -8.60 -3.85
C ALA A 98 1.69 -9.80 -4.81
N LEU A 99 2.65 -10.72 -4.75
CA LEU A 99 2.65 -11.97 -5.50
C LEU A 99 1.50 -12.90 -5.07
N ASP A 100 1.24 -13.00 -3.76
CA ASP A 100 0.12 -13.78 -3.22
C ASP A 100 -1.22 -13.19 -3.71
N ALA A 101 -1.41 -11.86 -3.62
CA ALA A 101 -2.61 -11.21 -4.16
C ALA A 101 -2.79 -11.47 -5.67
N GLU A 102 -1.70 -11.46 -6.43
CA GLU A 102 -1.71 -11.80 -7.86
C GLU A 102 -2.05 -13.26 -8.15
N ALA A 103 -1.50 -14.19 -7.37
CA ALA A 103 -1.79 -15.62 -7.48
C ALA A 103 -3.26 -15.91 -7.15
N GLN A 104 -3.83 -15.21 -6.17
CA GLN A 104 -5.25 -15.29 -5.82
C GLN A 104 -6.17 -14.55 -6.84
N GLY A 105 -5.60 -13.77 -7.76
CA GLY A 105 -6.38 -12.99 -8.72
C GLY A 105 -7.17 -11.85 -8.07
N VAL A 106 -6.70 -11.32 -6.93
CA VAL A 106 -7.40 -10.28 -6.18
C VAL A 106 -6.61 -8.98 -6.11
N PHE A 107 -7.33 -7.90 -5.83
CA PHE A 107 -6.82 -6.64 -5.34
C PHE A 107 -7.34 -6.42 -3.92
N SER A 108 -6.43 -6.11 -3.00
CA SER A 108 -6.73 -6.06 -1.56
C SER A 108 -6.10 -4.83 -0.90
N VAL A 109 -6.10 -4.81 0.44
CA VAL A 109 -5.49 -3.78 1.28
C VAL A 109 -4.43 -4.45 2.14
N LEU A 110 -3.24 -3.84 2.22
CA LEU A 110 -2.13 -4.30 3.05
C LEU A 110 -1.93 -3.32 4.21
N SER A 111 -2.12 -3.78 5.45
CA SER A 111 -1.78 -3.01 6.64
C SER A 111 -0.32 -3.25 7.00
N VAL A 112 0.50 -2.20 6.97
CA VAL A 112 1.91 -2.21 7.38
C VAL A 112 2.04 -1.44 8.69
N SER A 113 1.94 -2.17 9.80
CA SER A 113 2.04 -1.62 11.16
C SER A 113 3.49 -1.55 11.66
N TYR A 114 4.40 -1.12 10.78
CA TYR A 114 5.83 -0.93 11.02
C TYR A 114 6.33 0.33 10.29
N ASN A 115 7.38 0.94 10.83
CA ASN A 115 7.98 2.17 10.34
C ASN A 115 9.46 2.20 10.75
N GLY A 116 10.25 2.94 9.97
CA GLY A 116 11.69 3.07 10.11
C GLY A 116 12.31 3.70 8.85
N PRO A 117 13.57 4.17 8.93
CA PRO A 117 14.23 4.89 7.83
C PRO A 117 14.32 4.08 6.53
N ALA A 118 14.24 2.75 6.59
CA ALA A 118 14.26 1.88 5.41
C ALA A 118 13.09 2.11 4.44
N PHE A 119 11.96 2.64 4.90
CA PHE A 119 10.82 2.97 4.05
C PHE A 119 11.02 4.21 3.17
N ASN A 120 12.19 4.86 3.27
CA ASN A 120 12.59 5.87 2.31
C ASN A 120 12.34 5.37 0.88
N HIS A 121 11.71 6.19 0.04
CA HIS A 121 11.36 5.86 -1.34
C HIS A 121 12.58 5.48 -2.20
N PHE A 122 13.77 5.94 -1.80
CA PHE A 122 15.07 5.59 -2.39
C PHE A 122 15.76 4.40 -1.71
N GLY A 123 15.11 3.69 -0.79
CA GLY A 123 15.55 2.41 -0.24
C GLY A 123 14.82 1.22 -0.87
N GLU A 124 15.39 0.02 -0.78
CA GLU A 124 14.77 -1.22 -1.30
C GLU A 124 13.37 -1.47 -0.73
N THR A 125 13.17 -1.24 0.58
CA THR A 125 11.86 -1.41 1.22
C THR A 125 10.84 -0.39 0.69
N GLY A 126 11.21 0.88 0.50
CA GLY A 126 10.34 1.87 -0.14
C GLY A 126 10.00 1.51 -1.59
N MET A 127 10.94 0.88 -2.32
CA MET A 127 10.65 0.34 -3.65
C MET A 127 9.71 -0.86 -3.61
N ALA A 128 9.83 -1.75 -2.63
CA ALA A 128 8.90 -2.86 -2.42
C ALA A 128 7.48 -2.38 -2.07
N VAL A 129 7.34 -1.31 -1.29
CA VAL A 129 6.03 -0.65 -1.05
C VAL A 129 5.39 -0.22 -2.37
N ARG A 130 6.15 0.38 -3.28
CA ARG A 130 5.65 0.75 -4.61
C ARG A 130 5.29 -0.45 -5.47
N ARG A 131 6.15 -1.49 -5.51
CA ARG A 131 5.83 -2.72 -6.25
C ARG A 131 4.54 -3.35 -5.72
N ALA A 132 4.38 -3.43 -4.40
CA ALA A 132 3.17 -3.93 -3.75
C ALA A 132 1.93 -3.12 -4.11
N SER A 133 2.09 -1.80 -4.30
CA SER A 133 0.96 -0.93 -4.62
C SER A 133 0.30 -1.19 -5.97
N ASN A 134 0.90 -1.98 -6.88
CA ASN A 134 0.21 -2.47 -8.08
C ASN A 134 -1.07 -3.25 -7.73
N ARG A 135 -1.01 -4.10 -6.70
CA ARG A 135 -2.06 -5.05 -6.30
C ARG A 135 -2.76 -4.69 -4.99
N LEU A 136 -2.08 -3.97 -4.11
CA LEU A 136 -2.51 -3.73 -2.75
C LEU A 136 -2.62 -2.24 -2.51
N LEU A 137 -3.72 -1.77 -1.91
CA LEU A 137 -3.66 -0.46 -1.25
C LEU A 137 -2.76 -0.62 -0.01
N VAL A 138 -1.58 -0.03 -0.02
CA VAL A 138 -0.65 -0.12 1.11
C VAL A 138 -1.00 0.95 2.13
N VAL A 139 -1.34 0.55 3.34
CA VAL A 139 -1.69 1.44 4.45
C VAL A 139 -0.63 1.30 5.53
N GLN A 140 0.26 2.28 5.64
CA GLN A 140 1.42 2.25 6.53
C GLN A 140 1.22 3.14 7.77
N SER A 141 1.70 2.71 8.93
CA SER A 141 1.80 3.57 10.12
C SER A 141 2.84 4.69 9.95
N ALA A 142 2.54 5.91 10.40
CA ALA A 142 3.46 7.06 10.30
C ALA A 142 4.68 7.00 11.26
N GLY A 143 4.60 6.24 12.35
CA GLY A 143 5.61 6.17 13.40
C GLY A 143 5.25 6.90 14.69
N ASN A 144 6.05 6.68 15.73
CA ASN A 144 5.67 6.92 17.13
C ASN A 144 6.66 7.87 17.85
N ASP A 145 7.47 8.60 17.10
CA ASP A 145 8.62 9.36 17.56
C ASP A 145 8.32 10.85 17.80
N ASN A 146 7.04 11.26 17.67
CA ASN A 146 6.64 12.66 17.70
C ASN A 146 7.48 13.54 16.75
N SER A 147 7.76 13.04 15.55
CA SER A 147 8.69 13.65 14.59
C SER A 147 8.10 13.70 13.17
N ASN A 148 8.88 14.20 12.22
CA ASN A 148 8.51 14.22 10.81
C ASN A 148 8.45 12.77 10.26
N ALA A 149 7.26 12.33 9.85
CA ALA A 149 7.00 11.01 9.30
C ALA A 149 7.86 10.69 8.07
N CYS A 150 8.28 11.70 7.30
CA CYS A 150 9.15 11.51 6.13
C CYS A 150 10.51 10.84 6.44
N ASN A 151 10.90 10.77 7.72
CA ASN A 151 12.11 10.08 8.16
C ASN A 151 11.88 8.60 8.52
N PHE A 152 10.62 8.16 8.62
CA PHE A 152 10.25 6.84 9.17
C PHE A 152 9.24 6.08 8.32
N SER A 153 8.46 6.75 7.48
CA SER A 153 7.47 6.14 6.60
C SER A 153 7.86 6.32 5.15
N TYR A 154 7.05 5.75 4.24
CA TYR A 154 7.11 6.09 2.84
C TYR A 154 7.04 7.61 2.67
N ASN A 155 8.05 8.17 2.00
CA ASN A 155 8.33 9.61 2.05
C ASN A 155 8.27 10.32 0.70
N ASN A 156 7.60 9.71 -0.27
CA ASN A 156 7.29 10.32 -1.56
C ASN A 156 5.78 10.20 -1.85
N PRO A 157 4.92 10.80 -1.00
CA PRO A 157 3.48 10.71 -1.17
C PRO A 157 3.06 11.35 -2.50
N LYS A 158 2.31 10.60 -3.31
CA LYS A 158 1.72 11.10 -4.55
C LYS A 158 0.25 10.73 -4.56
N ASP A 159 -0.58 11.58 -5.15
CA ASP A 159 -1.96 11.17 -5.42
C ASP A 159 -1.97 10.01 -6.43
N ASN A 160 -2.79 8.99 -6.15
CA ASN A 160 -2.99 7.83 -7.04
C ASN A 160 -1.75 6.91 -7.15
N ASP A 161 -0.93 6.82 -6.10
CA ASP A 161 0.17 5.87 -6.01
C ASP A 161 -0.22 4.54 -5.34
N GLY A 162 -1.42 4.46 -4.74
CA GLY A 162 -1.91 3.29 -4.03
C GLY A 162 -1.26 3.09 -2.66
N ILE A 163 -0.68 4.14 -2.07
CA ILE A 163 0.01 4.14 -0.79
C ILE A 163 -0.61 5.22 0.11
N VAL A 164 -0.82 4.89 1.38
CA VAL A 164 -1.39 5.80 2.37
C VAL A 164 -0.63 5.66 3.68
N VAL A 165 -0.03 6.74 4.14
CA VAL A 165 0.61 6.83 5.47
C VAL A 165 -0.37 7.43 6.47
N VAL A 166 -0.50 6.77 7.63
CA VAL A 166 -1.54 7.07 8.61
C VAL A 166 -0.94 7.49 9.95
N GLY A 167 -1.24 8.73 10.33
CA GLY A 167 -0.99 9.26 11.67
C GLY A 167 -2.09 8.89 12.67
N GLY A 168 -1.77 9.03 13.95
CA GLY A 168 -2.61 8.62 15.06
C GLY A 168 -3.22 9.77 15.84
N ILE A 169 -4.52 9.65 16.11
CA ILE A 169 -5.31 10.62 16.86
C ILE A 169 -6.00 10.00 18.09
N LYS A 170 -6.35 10.87 19.02
CA LYS A 170 -7.20 10.62 20.19
C LYS A 170 -8.67 10.65 19.82
N GLN A 171 -9.52 10.24 20.75
CA GLN A 171 -10.98 10.26 20.60
C GLN A 171 -11.54 11.67 20.28
N ASN A 172 -10.90 12.72 20.79
CA ASN A 172 -11.29 14.11 20.51
C ASN A 172 -10.79 14.64 19.15
N GLY A 173 -10.08 13.83 18.37
CA GLY A 173 -9.57 14.21 17.05
C GLY A 173 -8.22 14.91 17.02
N THR A 174 -7.64 15.19 18.19
CA THR A 174 -6.29 15.74 18.26
C THR A 174 -5.25 14.63 18.09
N ARG A 175 -4.10 14.96 17.50
CA ARG A 175 -2.94 14.07 17.45
C ARG A 175 -2.58 13.62 18.86
N PHE A 176 -2.23 12.35 19.04
CA PHE A 176 -1.70 11.90 20.34
C PHE A 176 -0.22 12.29 20.46
N LEU A 177 0.15 12.81 21.61
CA LEU A 177 1.44 13.40 21.93
C LEU A 177 2.12 12.62 23.07
N PRO A 178 3.45 12.75 23.25
CA PRO A 178 4.17 12.06 24.32
C PRO A 178 3.58 12.32 25.72
N GLU A 179 3.09 13.53 25.99
CA GLU A 179 2.46 13.92 27.24
C GLU A 179 1.11 13.21 27.51
N ASP A 180 0.49 12.62 26.49
CA ASP A 180 -0.74 11.83 26.66
C ASP A 180 -0.45 10.45 27.28
N GLY A 181 0.81 10.00 27.24
CA GLY A 181 1.29 8.75 27.83
C GLY A 181 0.92 7.47 27.07
N GLY A 182 1.60 6.37 27.43
CA GLY A 182 1.21 5.01 27.04
C GLY A 182 1.93 4.42 25.83
N TYR A 183 2.83 3.48 26.10
CA TYR A 183 3.08 2.33 25.24
C TYR A 183 2.63 1.09 26.01
N MET A 184 1.63 0.36 25.52
CA MET A 184 1.24 -0.94 26.08
C MET A 184 0.95 -0.98 27.60
N GLY A 185 0.50 0.13 28.19
CA GLY A 185 0.25 0.27 29.63
C GLY A 185 1.48 0.55 30.49
N LEU A 186 2.65 0.78 29.88
CA LEU A 186 3.87 1.20 30.56
C LEU A 186 3.93 2.73 30.68
N PRO A 187 4.47 3.28 31.77
CA PRO A 187 4.75 4.70 31.94
C PRO A 187 5.99 5.08 31.12
N THR A 188 5.91 4.97 29.79
CA THR A 188 6.95 5.47 28.88
C THR A 188 6.52 6.86 28.37
N PRO A 189 7.20 7.96 28.76
CA PRO A 189 6.82 9.33 28.41
C PRO A 189 7.09 9.75 26.95
N SER A 190 7.15 8.83 25.98
CA SER A 190 7.80 9.11 24.69
C SER A 190 7.02 8.76 23.42
N VAL A 191 5.79 8.22 23.51
CA VAL A 191 5.04 7.80 22.31
C VAL A 191 4.18 8.95 21.80
N GLY A 192 4.53 9.52 20.65
CA GLY A 192 3.72 10.53 19.97
C GLY A 192 3.61 10.23 18.48
N SER A 193 2.43 10.44 17.89
CA SER A 193 2.27 10.14 16.46
C SER A 193 3.19 11.04 15.64
N ASN A 194 3.93 10.47 14.69
CA ASN A 194 4.63 11.28 13.70
C ASN A 194 3.64 12.13 12.87
N TYR A 195 4.15 13.19 12.26
CA TYR A 195 3.40 14.23 11.55
C TYR A 195 4.15 14.71 10.30
N GLY A 196 3.58 15.66 9.56
CA GLY A 196 4.25 16.29 8.42
C GLY A 196 3.63 15.88 7.09
N SER A 197 4.26 16.31 5.99
CA SER A 197 3.73 16.16 4.63
C SER A 197 3.63 14.72 4.14
N CYS A 198 4.35 13.80 4.77
CA CYS A 198 4.27 12.38 4.45
C CYS A 198 3.12 11.65 5.16
N VAL A 199 2.28 12.33 5.95
CA VAL A 199 1.06 11.75 6.52
C VAL A 199 -0.13 12.10 5.63
N ASP A 200 -0.72 11.09 5.00
CA ASP A 200 -1.92 11.26 4.15
C ASP A 200 -3.19 11.44 4.98
N LEU A 201 -3.34 10.64 6.03
CA LEU A 201 -4.59 10.53 6.81
C LEU A 201 -4.34 10.36 8.31
N TRP A 202 -5.38 10.60 9.09
CA TRP A 202 -5.37 10.43 10.54
C TRP A 202 -6.47 9.46 10.97
N ALA A 203 -6.14 8.50 11.84
CA ALA A 203 -7.08 7.51 12.36
C ALA A 203 -6.84 7.25 13.86
N PRO A 204 -7.81 6.65 14.58
CA PRO A 204 -7.65 6.35 16.01
C PRO A 204 -6.34 5.59 16.29
N GLY A 205 -5.54 6.10 17.23
CA GLY A 205 -4.25 5.49 17.58
C GLY A 205 -3.92 5.54 19.07
N PHE A 206 -4.78 6.13 19.89
CA PHE A 206 -4.56 6.32 21.32
C PHE A 206 -5.62 5.59 22.14
N ASN A 207 -5.18 4.85 23.17
CA ASN A 207 -6.01 4.02 24.04
C ASN A 207 -6.96 3.09 23.26
N ILE A 208 -6.41 2.38 22.28
CA ILE A 208 -7.15 1.44 21.45
C ILE A 208 -7.31 0.13 22.20
N THR A 209 -8.56 -0.31 22.36
CA THR A 209 -8.89 -1.61 22.95
C THR A 209 -9.02 -2.66 21.84
N SER A 210 -8.26 -3.75 21.91
CA SER A 210 -8.33 -4.87 20.97
C SER A 210 -7.94 -6.19 21.63
N LEU A 211 -7.84 -7.26 20.84
CA LEU A 211 -7.44 -8.59 21.31
C LEU A 211 -6.02 -8.59 21.88
N ASP A 212 -5.87 -9.24 23.03
CA ASP A 212 -4.60 -9.69 23.60
C ASP A 212 -4.27 -11.09 23.10
N PHE A 213 -2.99 -11.37 22.83
CA PHE A 213 -2.55 -12.64 22.30
C PHE A 213 -2.64 -13.81 23.30
N PHE A 214 -2.41 -13.56 24.60
CA PHE A 214 -2.20 -14.65 25.57
C PHE A 214 -3.47 -15.42 25.90
N ASP A 215 -4.55 -14.69 26.14
CA ASP A 215 -5.80 -15.26 26.60
C ASP A 215 -6.99 -14.89 25.69
N GLY A 216 -6.73 -14.17 24.60
CA GLY A 216 -7.77 -13.65 23.70
C GLY A 216 -8.61 -12.54 24.31
N LYS A 217 -8.28 -12.06 25.53
CA LYS A 217 -9.03 -10.99 26.21
C LYS A 217 -8.71 -9.62 25.61
N ARG A 218 -9.07 -8.56 26.32
CA ARG A 218 -8.90 -7.17 25.88
C ARG A 218 -7.58 -6.61 26.41
N ARG A 219 -6.83 -5.95 25.54
CA ARG A 219 -5.71 -5.07 25.90
C ARG A 219 -5.95 -3.67 25.37
N VAL A 220 -5.48 -2.67 26.11
CA VAL A 220 -5.41 -1.27 25.66
C VAL A 220 -3.98 -0.95 25.24
N SER A 221 -3.80 -0.42 24.03
CA SER A 221 -2.50 -0.01 23.49
C SER A 221 -2.61 1.30 22.71
N THR A 222 -1.50 2.03 22.60
CA THR A 222 -1.36 3.30 21.88
C THR A 222 -0.21 3.19 20.88
N GLY A 223 -0.39 3.75 19.68
CA GLY A 223 0.57 3.73 18.59
C GLY A 223 -0.09 3.88 17.21
N THR A 224 0.65 4.46 16.25
CA THR A 224 0.22 4.55 14.84
C THR A 224 0.09 3.19 14.16
N SER A 225 0.73 2.16 14.72
CA SER A 225 0.52 0.75 14.38
C SER A 225 -0.93 0.27 14.54
N PHE A 226 -1.75 0.99 15.31
CA PHE A 226 -3.18 0.73 15.47
C PHE A 226 -4.05 1.64 14.60
N SER A 227 -3.52 2.78 14.15
CA SER A 227 -4.18 3.67 13.19
C SER A 227 -4.20 3.10 11.78
N ALA A 228 -3.08 2.53 11.33
CA ALA A 228 -2.99 1.85 10.03
C ALA A 228 -4.07 0.75 9.83
N PRO A 229 -4.29 -0.21 10.75
CA PRO A 229 -5.32 -1.23 10.59
C PRO A 229 -6.76 -0.70 10.64
N PHE A 230 -7.04 0.39 11.37
CA PHE A 230 -8.35 1.06 11.27
C PHE A 230 -8.60 1.55 9.84
N THR A 231 -7.63 2.26 9.28
CA THR A 231 -7.71 2.77 7.90
C THR A 231 -7.79 1.63 6.89
N ALA A 232 -6.99 0.58 7.05
CA ALA A 232 -7.01 -0.58 6.15
C ALA A 232 -8.37 -1.31 6.16
N ALA A 233 -8.97 -1.46 7.34
CA ALA A 233 -10.28 -2.07 7.47
C ALA A 233 -11.37 -1.18 6.85
N VAL A 234 -11.34 0.13 7.08
CA VAL A 234 -12.28 1.06 6.39
C VAL A 234 -12.11 0.98 4.89
N ALA A 235 -10.87 1.04 4.39
CA ALA A 235 -10.55 0.93 2.96
C ALA A 235 -11.07 -0.37 2.34
N SER A 236 -11.04 -1.48 3.09
CA SER A 236 -11.53 -2.78 2.65
C SER A 236 -13.05 -2.84 2.42
N ARG A 237 -13.83 -1.90 2.98
CA ARG A 237 -15.27 -1.80 2.71
C ARG A 237 -15.59 -1.20 1.34
N TRP A 238 -14.60 -0.57 0.71
CA TRP A 238 -14.77 0.11 -0.57
C TRP A 238 -14.40 -0.82 -1.72
N GLY A 239 -15.38 -1.06 -2.60
CA GLY A 239 -15.21 -1.89 -3.78
C GLY A 239 -15.31 -3.40 -3.50
N ASN A 240 -14.63 -4.18 -4.33
CA ASN A 240 -14.60 -5.65 -4.31
C ASN A 240 -13.20 -6.16 -4.70
N ASN A 241 -13.02 -7.47 -4.83
CA ASN A 241 -11.72 -8.09 -5.17
C ASN A 241 -11.12 -7.64 -6.52
N SER A 242 -11.85 -6.91 -7.36
CA SER A 242 -11.36 -6.35 -8.63
C SER A 242 -11.06 -4.84 -8.55
N THR A 243 -11.43 -4.18 -7.44
CA THR A 243 -11.20 -2.73 -7.27
C THR A 243 -9.72 -2.44 -7.14
N ARG A 244 -9.21 -1.52 -7.95
CA ARG A 244 -7.78 -1.18 -7.99
C ARG A 244 -7.33 -0.39 -6.74
N PRO A 245 -6.05 -0.50 -6.33
CA PRO A 245 -5.52 0.21 -5.16
C PRO A 245 -5.77 1.72 -5.20
N ILE A 246 -5.54 2.36 -6.34
CA ILE A 246 -5.73 3.81 -6.48
C ILE A 246 -7.21 4.23 -6.36
N VAL A 247 -8.13 3.37 -6.79
CA VAL A 247 -9.58 3.62 -6.64
C VAL A 247 -9.95 3.56 -5.16
N ARG A 248 -9.38 2.61 -4.40
CA ARG A 248 -9.56 2.55 -2.94
C ARG A 248 -8.93 3.74 -2.24
N GLU A 249 -7.74 4.16 -2.64
CA GLU A 249 -7.05 5.35 -2.11
C GLU A 249 -7.92 6.60 -2.28
N GLN A 250 -8.45 6.84 -3.48
CA GLN A 250 -9.35 7.96 -3.75
C GLN A 250 -10.63 7.89 -2.92
N LEU A 251 -11.29 6.72 -2.88
CA LEU A 251 -12.50 6.54 -2.07
C LEU A 251 -12.24 6.79 -0.59
N LEU A 252 -11.09 6.36 -0.08
CA LEU A 252 -10.67 6.60 1.29
C LEU A 252 -10.42 8.10 1.55
N LYS A 253 -9.68 8.77 0.66
CA LYS A 253 -9.38 10.22 0.76
C LYS A 253 -10.65 11.08 0.67
N LEU A 254 -11.56 10.78 -0.26
CA LEU A 254 -12.85 11.48 -0.43
C LEU A 254 -13.75 11.43 0.80
N HIS A 255 -13.67 10.35 1.58
CA HIS A 255 -14.50 10.14 2.78
C HIS A 255 -13.75 10.42 4.08
N SER A 256 -12.52 10.92 3.99
CA SER A 256 -11.77 11.44 5.14
C SER A 256 -12.15 12.90 5.39
N GLN A 257 -12.47 13.27 6.64
CA GLN A 257 -12.66 14.67 7.00
C GLN A 257 -11.32 15.28 7.41
N SER A 258 -10.92 16.37 6.77
CA SER A 258 -9.74 17.14 7.16
C SER A 258 -9.90 17.68 8.59
N GLY A 259 -8.93 17.39 9.47
CA GLY A 259 -8.76 18.10 10.74
C GLY A 259 -9.73 17.73 11.89
N ALA A 260 -10.47 16.63 11.80
CA ALA A 260 -11.27 16.13 12.91
C ALA A 260 -11.10 14.61 13.05
N ALA A 261 -11.21 14.08 14.28
CA ALA A 261 -11.39 12.64 14.48
C ALA A 261 -12.50 12.19 13.55
N GLY A 262 -12.21 11.20 12.70
CA GLY A 262 -13.24 10.55 11.90
C GLY A 262 -14.37 10.11 12.83
N LYS A 263 -15.43 10.91 12.91
CA LYS A 263 -16.64 10.54 13.65
C LYS A 263 -17.19 9.34 12.91
N LEU A 264 -17.30 8.22 13.64
CA LEU A 264 -18.01 6.99 13.29
C LEU A 264 -18.14 6.75 11.79
N VAL A 265 -17.31 5.85 11.27
CA VAL A 265 -17.54 5.20 9.97
C VAL A 265 -19.02 4.80 9.92
N LYS A 266 -19.84 5.53 9.15
CA LYS A 266 -21.25 5.18 8.97
C LYS A 266 -21.27 3.80 8.29
N TYR A 267 -21.86 2.83 8.97
CA TYR A 267 -22.07 1.48 8.45
C TYR A 267 -23.07 1.56 7.30
N GLY A 268 -22.61 1.39 6.07
CA GLY A 268 -23.44 1.38 4.87
C GLY A 268 -22.62 1.01 3.63
N THR A 269 -23.28 0.43 2.63
CA THR A 269 -22.75 0.35 1.27
C THR A 269 -22.73 1.76 0.70
N HIS A 270 -21.57 2.39 0.70
CA HIS A 270 -21.42 3.73 0.14
C HIS A 270 -21.43 3.64 -1.39
N SER A 271 -22.21 4.50 -2.03
CA SER A 271 -22.21 4.59 -3.50
C SER A 271 -20.87 5.19 -3.96
N VAL A 272 -20.33 4.64 -5.05
CA VAL A 272 -18.98 4.97 -5.56
C VAL A 272 -18.88 6.40 -6.13
N GLY A 273 -19.95 7.19 -6.11
CA GLY A 273 -19.98 8.63 -6.42
C GLY A 273 -19.07 9.09 -7.56
N ASN A 274 -18.44 10.26 -7.36
CA ASN A 274 -17.48 10.92 -8.28
C ASN A 274 -16.07 10.31 -8.27
N ALA A 275 -15.87 9.11 -7.69
CA ALA A 275 -14.55 8.50 -7.69
C ALA A 275 -14.14 8.08 -9.10
N THR A 276 -12.84 8.17 -9.39
CA THR A 276 -12.32 7.79 -10.70
C THR A 276 -12.51 6.29 -10.91
N LYS A 277 -12.92 5.90 -12.12
CA LYS A 277 -13.11 4.48 -12.47
C LYS A 277 -12.02 4.04 -13.41
N GLN A 278 -11.64 2.77 -13.31
CA GLN A 278 -10.84 2.13 -14.36
C GLN A 278 -11.72 2.04 -15.62
N LEU A 279 -11.25 2.64 -16.70
CA LEU A 279 -11.89 2.59 -18.01
C LEU A 279 -11.46 1.30 -18.73
N PRO A 280 -12.39 0.66 -19.48
CA PRO A 280 -12.03 -0.49 -20.29
C PRO A 280 -11.08 -0.07 -21.41
N VAL A 281 -9.93 -0.74 -21.48
CA VAL A 281 -8.99 -0.62 -22.60
C VAL A 281 -9.23 -1.80 -23.53
N PHE A 282 -9.73 -1.54 -24.73
CA PHE A 282 -10.08 -2.59 -25.70
C PHE A 282 -8.84 -3.19 -26.37
N LYS A 283 -7.86 -2.33 -26.65
CA LYS A 283 -6.64 -2.70 -27.37
C LYS A 283 -5.47 -1.87 -26.89
N VAL A 284 -4.30 -2.51 -26.78
CA VAL A 284 -3.02 -1.84 -26.61
C VAL A 284 -2.09 -2.31 -27.73
N SER A 285 -1.46 -1.41 -28.48
CA SER A 285 -0.50 -1.75 -29.53
C SER A 285 0.70 -0.81 -29.53
N GLU A 286 1.81 -1.21 -30.13
CA GLU A 286 2.89 -0.26 -30.42
C GLU A 286 2.43 0.78 -31.45
N LEU A 287 3.00 1.98 -31.39
CA LEU A 287 2.76 3.03 -32.38
C LEU A 287 3.10 2.52 -33.79
N GLY A 288 2.16 2.63 -34.72
CA GLY A 288 2.31 2.14 -36.10
C GLY A 288 2.03 0.64 -36.28
N SER A 289 1.79 -0.11 -35.20
CA SER A 289 1.40 -1.52 -35.26
C SER A 289 -0.11 -1.71 -35.09
N SER A 290 -0.67 -2.68 -35.82
CA SER A 290 -2.05 -3.15 -35.64
C SER A 290 -2.15 -4.36 -34.70
N VAL A 291 -1.03 -4.89 -34.21
CA VAL A 291 -0.99 -6.07 -33.34
C VAL A 291 -1.39 -5.66 -31.93
N ASP A 292 -2.42 -6.31 -31.36
CA ASP A 292 -2.80 -6.13 -29.96
C ASP A 292 -1.81 -6.82 -29.02
N ILE A 293 -1.61 -6.22 -27.84
CA ILE A 293 -0.73 -6.67 -26.78
C ILE A 293 -1.59 -6.93 -25.54
N PRO A 294 -2.39 -8.02 -25.53
CA PRO A 294 -3.40 -8.27 -24.50
C PRO A 294 -2.82 -8.39 -23.09
N LYS A 295 -1.55 -8.78 -22.97
CA LYS A 295 -0.85 -8.88 -21.68
C LYS A 295 -0.72 -7.56 -20.93
N LEU A 296 -0.76 -6.41 -21.62
CA LEU A 296 -0.69 -5.09 -20.97
C LEU A 296 -2.01 -4.63 -20.34
N ARG A 297 -3.03 -5.48 -20.33
CA ARG A 297 -4.37 -5.17 -19.79
C ARG A 297 -5.01 -6.41 -19.16
N ASN A 298 -4.19 -7.37 -18.73
CA ASN A 298 -4.66 -8.64 -18.15
C ASN A 298 -4.61 -8.63 -16.62
N ALA A 299 -4.22 -7.49 -16.02
CA ALA A 299 -4.03 -7.33 -14.60
C ALA A 299 -2.96 -8.26 -14.03
N LYS A 300 -1.88 -8.60 -14.76
CA LYS A 300 -0.73 -9.38 -14.29
C LYS A 300 0.53 -8.53 -14.34
N TYR A 301 1.16 -8.31 -13.19
CA TYR A 301 2.20 -7.28 -13.05
C TYR A 301 3.61 -7.86 -12.98
N TYR A 302 3.77 -9.06 -12.41
CA TYR A 302 5.07 -9.63 -12.05
C TYR A 302 5.59 -10.77 -12.95
N PRO A 303 4.79 -11.55 -13.73
CA PRO A 303 5.33 -12.64 -14.53
C PRO A 303 6.11 -12.10 -15.72
N ALA A 304 7.35 -12.55 -15.92
CA ALA A 304 8.19 -12.13 -17.05
C ALA A 304 7.51 -12.33 -18.41
N SER A 305 6.66 -13.36 -18.53
CA SER A 305 5.85 -13.64 -19.72
C SER A 305 4.84 -12.53 -20.08
N ASP A 306 4.40 -11.75 -19.08
CA ASP A 306 3.38 -10.71 -19.23
C ASP A 306 3.99 -9.31 -19.48
N MET A 307 5.30 -9.22 -19.68
CA MET A 307 5.99 -7.94 -19.93
C MET A 307 6.13 -7.66 -21.43
N HIS A 308 5.91 -6.42 -21.84
CA HIS A 308 6.25 -5.91 -23.15
C HIS A 308 7.48 -5.01 -23.05
N VAL A 309 8.58 -5.38 -23.71
CA VAL A 309 9.86 -4.67 -23.66
C VAL A 309 10.17 -4.13 -25.05
N PHE A 310 10.52 -2.84 -25.13
CA PHE A 310 10.93 -2.20 -26.36
C PHE A 310 12.40 -2.55 -26.69
N PRO A 311 12.80 -2.55 -27.97
CA PRO A 311 14.19 -2.83 -28.37
C PRO A 311 15.23 -1.82 -27.83
N GLY A 312 14.78 -0.71 -27.25
CA GLY A 312 15.65 0.35 -26.75
C GLY A 312 15.11 1.00 -25.49
N ASN A 313 15.57 2.23 -25.30
CA ASN A 313 15.36 3.00 -24.08
C ASN A 313 14.16 3.96 -24.20
N SER A 314 13.41 3.87 -25.30
CA SER A 314 12.17 4.59 -25.56
C SER A 314 11.15 3.68 -26.23
N GLY A 315 9.88 4.04 -26.11
CA GLY A 315 8.79 3.26 -26.68
C GLY A 315 7.48 4.02 -26.63
N SER A 316 6.58 3.69 -27.56
CA SER A 316 5.28 4.33 -27.69
C SER A 316 4.18 3.29 -27.85
N LEU A 317 3.15 3.39 -27.01
CA LEU A 317 1.94 2.57 -27.08
C LEU A 317 0.74 3.41 -27.51
N ILE A 318 -0.23 2.78 -28.16
CA ILE A 318 -1.59 3.27 -28.38
C ILE A 318 -2.55 2.42 -27.57
N ALA A 319 -3.32 3.04 -26.68
CA ALA A 319 -4.47 2.42 -26.02
C ALA A 319 -5.78 2.92 -26.66
N ASP A 320 -6.61 2.00 -27.16
CA ASP A 320 -7.96 2.28 -27.67
C ASP A 320 -9.00 1.97 -26.59
N LEU A 321 -9.78 2.97 -26.20
CA LEU A 321 -10.89 2.87 -25.25
C LEU A 321 -12.21 2.43 -25.92
N GLY A 322 -12.19 2.17 -27.23
CA GLY A 322 -13.33 1.77 -28.06
C GLY A 322 -14.32 2.90 -28.35
N THR A 323 -14.50 3.80 -27.39
CA THR A 323 -15.32 5.02 -27.48
C THR A 323 -14.62 6.15 -26.74
N ALA A 324 -14.99 7.40 -27.04
CA ALA A 324 -14.43 8.54 -26.31
C ALA A 324 -14.89 8.53 -24.84
N LYS A 325 -13.95 8.77 -23.92
CA LYS A 325 -14.15 8.83 -22.47
C LYS A 325 -13.37 10.00 -21.90
N ASN A 326 -13.84 10.58 -20.79
CA ASN A 326 -13.02 11.59 -20.11
C ASN A 326 -11.88 10.89 -19.39
N VAL A 327 -10.64 11.26 -19.69
CA VAL A 327 -9.45 10.61 -19.14
C VAL A 327 -8.81 11.49 -18.07
N TYR A 328 -8.71 10.96 -16.85
CA TYR A 328 -8.14 11.63 -15.68
C TYR A 328 -6.68 11.22 -15.45
N GLY A 329 -6.28 10.05 -15.95
CA GLY A 329 -4.89 9.65 -15.94
C GLY A 329 -4.66 8.24 -16.48
N VAL A 330 -3.39 7.92 -16.64
CA VAL A 330 -2.92 6.61 -17.06
C VAL A 330 -1.94 6.10 -16.01
N ARG A 331 -2.14 4.86 -15.54
CA ARG A 331 -1.20 4.18 -14.67
C ARG A 331 -0.44 3.13 -15.46
N LEU A 332 0.88 3.16 -15.36
CA LEU A 332 1.80 2.27 -16.05
C LEU A 332 2.60 1.49 -15.02
N THR A 333 2.75 0.19 -15.20
CA THR A 333 3.71 -0.59 -14.41
C THR A 333 5.00 -0.76 -15.20
N LEU A 334 6.04 -0.01 -14.81
CA LEU A 334 7.32 0.06 -15.52
C LEU A 334 8.08 -1.26 -15.41
N VAL A 335 8.70 -1.71 -16.50
CA VAL A 335 9.70 -2.77 -16.52
C VAL A 335 11.03 -2.18 -16.96
N THR A 336 12.08 -2.40 -16.19
CA THR A 336 13.39 -1.77 -16.38
C THR A 336 14.47 -2.63 -15.70
N SER A 337 15.71 -2.60 -16.22
CA SER A 337 16.88 -3.14 -15.51
C SER A 337 17.65 -2.09 -14.72
N ALA A 338 17.17 -0.85 -14.67
CA ALA A 338 17.79 0.18 -13.85
C ALA A 338 17.70 -0.20 -12.38
N ASN A 339 18.80 -0.08 -11.67
CA ASN A 339 18.93 -0.40 -10.24
C ASN A 339 18.45 0.73 -9.32
N GLY A 340 17.66 1.69 -9.83
CA GLY A 340 17.18 2.83 -9.07
C GLY A 340 18.24 3.84 -8.60
N ASN A 341 19.53 3.65 -8.82
CA ASN A 341 20.58 4.46 -8.17
C ASN A 341 21.01 5.72 -8.96
N GLY A 342 20.30 6.11 -10.03
CA GLY A 342 20.69 7.23 -10.89
C GLY A 342 19.73 8.43 -10.86
N ILE A 343 20.28 9.64 -11.04
CA ILE A 343 19.54 10.92 -11.16
C ILE A 343 18.94 11.10 -12.58
N ASN A 344 18.76 10.01 -13.33
CA ASN A 344 18.30 10.06 -14.71
C ASN A 344 16.81 9.64 -14.77
N PRO A 345 15.87 10.59 -14.64
CA PRO A 345 14.47 10.25 -14.49
C PRO A 345 13.93 9.55 -15.75
N ALA A 346 13.14 8.51 -15.56
CA ALA A 346 12.27 8.03 -16.62
C ALA A 346 11.14 9.05 -16.83
N THR A 347 10.82 9.38 -18.08
CA THR A 347 9.78 10.35 -18.40
C THR A 347 8.65 9.68 -19.16
N PHE A 348 7.42 10.10 -18.87
CA PHE A 348 6.21 9.56 -19.48
C PHE A 348 5.31 10.70 -19.92
N LYS A 349 4.80 10.60 -21.15
CA LYS A 349 3.87 11.56 -21.72
C LYS A 349 2.65 10.82 -22.24
N VAL A 350 1.47 11.36 -22.00
CA VAL A 350 0.21 10.84 -22.49
C VAL A 350 -0.43 11.89 -23.39
N TYR A 351 -0.81 11.45 -24.59
CA TYR A 351 -1.50 12.26 -25.57
C TYR A 351 -2.88 11.68 -25.85
N GLY A 352 -3.89 12.53 -26.01
CA GLY A 352 -5.25 12.14 -26.35
C GLY A 352 -5.62 12.44 -27.80
N SER A 353 -6.43 11.56 -28.40
CA SER A 353 -7.00 11.70 -29.75
C SER A 353 -8.40 11.08 -29.84
N ASN A 354 -9.24 11.59 -30.74
CA ASN A 354 -10.54 10.98 -31.07
C ASN A 354 -10.55 10.32 -32.46
N ASP A 355 -9.60 10.65 -33.33
CA ASP A 355 -9.48 10.11 -34.69
C ASP A 355 -8.33 9.09 -34.84
N GLY A 356 -7.50 8.94 -33.79
CA GLY A 356 -6.35 8.04 -33.78
C GLY A 356 -5.14 8.57 -34.56
N VAL A 357 -5.20 9.81 -35.07
CA VAL A 357 -4.18 10.44 -35.91
C VAL A 357 -3.64 11.73 -35.28
N ASN A 358 -4.54 12.61 -34.85
CA ASN A 358 -4.19 13.92 -34.27
C ASN A 358 -4.13 13.80 -32.75
N TYR A 359 -2.91 13.77 -32.21
CA TYR A 359 -2.64 13.60 -30.78
C TYR A 359 -2.29 14.93 -30.11
N THR A 360 -2.95 15.21 -28.98
CA THR A 360 -2.70 16.40 -28.15
C THR A 360 -2.14 15.97 -26.81
N LEU A 361 -1.10 16.64 -26.30
CA LEU A 361 -0.53 16.30 -24.99
C LEU A 361 -1.56 16.61 -23.89
N ILE A 362 -1.91 15.61 -23.08
CA ILE A 362 -2.88 15.76 -21.99
C ILE A 362 -2.30 15.52 -20.61
N GLY A 363 -1.11 14.91 -20.52
CA GLY A 363 -0.45 14.61 -19.26
C GLY A 363 1.03 14.29 -19.44
N ASN A 364 1.85 14.59 -18.43
CA ASN A 364 3.23 14.14 -18.36
C ASN A 364 3.69 13.99 -16.90
N THR A 365 4.68 13.13 -16.68
CA THR A 365 5.32 12.95 -15.37
C THR A 365 6.76 12.45 -15.55
N SER A 366 7.54 12.53 -14.48
CA SER A 366 8.87 11.97 -14.40
C SER A 366 9.06 11.17 -13.11
N GLU A 367 9.72 10.03 -13.23
CA GLU A 367 10.09 9.18 -12.11
C GLU A 367 11.60 9.30 -11.90
N THR A 368 11.97 10.06 -10.87
CA THR A 368 13.37 10.30 -10.48
C THR A 368 14.09 9.00 -10.13
N ARG A 369 13.36 8.02 -9.60
CA ARG A 369 13.86 6.68 -9.36
C ARG A 369 13.10 5.65 -10.18
N GLN A 370 13.85 4.94 -11.01
CA GLN A 370 13.31 3.87 -11.83
C GLN A 370 13.26 2.59 -11.01
N ILE A 371 12.09 1.97 -10.98
CA ILE A 371 11.85 0.78 -10.19
C ILE A 371 11.24 -0.26 -11.10
N ASN A 372 11.87 -1.43 -11.18
CA ASN A 372 11.28 -2.55 -11.89
C ASN A 372 9.96 -2.94 -11.20
N TRP A 373 8.90 -3.04 -11.99
CA TRP A 373 7.50 -3.21 -11.56
C TRP A 373 6.97 -2.07 -10.69
N GLY A 374 7.61 -0.91 -10.66
CA GLY A 374 7.06 0.26 -9.99
C GLY A 374 5.89 0.86 -10.79
N PRO A 375 4.73 1.14 -10.18
CA PRO A 375 3.69 1.91 -10.84
C PRO A 375 4.09 3.37 -10.99
N VAL A 376 3.63 3.96 -12.09
CA VAL A 376 3.76 5.37 -12.45
C VAL A 376 2.38 5.87 -12.85
N PHE A 377 1.92 6.94 -12.21
CA PHE A 377 0.66 7.58 -12.58
C PHE A 377 0.94 8.88 -13.34
N VAL A 378 0.37 8.99 -14.55
CA VAL A 378 0.41 10.18 -15.38
C VAL A 378 -0.96 10.84 -15.32
N SER A 379 -1.09 11.92 -14.54
CA SER A 379 -2.32 12.71 -14.47
C SER A 379 -2.62 13.36 -15.82
N ALA A 380 -3.91 13.44 -16.17
CA ALA A 380 -4.39 14.01 -17.42
C ALA A 380 -5.50 15.05 -17.18
N ASN A 381 -5.65 15.99 -18.11
CA ASN A 381 -6.53 17.17 -17.98
C ASN A 381 -8.05 16.90 -18.10
N SER A 382 -8.55 15.69 -17.79
CA SER A 382 -9.99 15.37 -17.78
C SER A 382 -10.73 15.69 -19.09
N THR A 383 -10.13 15.35 -20.22
CA THR A 383 -10.68 15.59 -21.57
C THR A 383 -11.16 14.30 -22.24
N SER A 384 -12.15 14.42 -23.12
CA SER A 384 -12.77 13.28 -23.81
C SER A 384 -11.92 12.78 -24.98
N HIS A 385 -11.35 11.57 -24.84
CA HIS A 385 -10.52 10.92 -25.84
C HIS A 385 -10.88 9.45 -26.01
N ARG A 386 -10.77 8.93 -27.24
CA ARG A 386 -10.88 7.49 -27.53
C ARG A 386 -9.52 6.80 -27.53
N TYR A 387 -8.53 7.45 -28.13
CA TYR A 387 -7.18 6.91 -28.30
C TYR A 387 -6.21 7.65 -27.41
N LEU A 388 -5.34 6.91 -26.75
CA LEU A 388 -4.26 7.45 -25.93
C LEU A 388 -2.92 6.98 -26.47
N LYS A 389 -2.06 7.92 -26.87
CA LYS A 389 -0.66 7.64 -27.16
C LYS A 389 0.16 7.85 -25.90
N ILE A 390 0.84 6.81 -25.46
CA ILE A 390 1.69 6.79 -24.27
C ILE A 390 3.13 6.71 -24.74
N GLU A 391 3.93 7.73 -24.48
CA GLU A 391 5.35 7.76 -24.83
C GLU A 391 6.18 7.67 -23.55
N GLY A 392 7.11 6.72 -23.51
CA GLY A 392 8.06 6.58 -22.43
C GLY A 392 9.50 6.77 -22.91
N TYR A 393 10.33 7.33 -22.04
CA TYR A 393 11.77 7.37 -22.21
C TYR A 393 12.46 7.03 -20.89
N ASN A 394 13.28 6.00 -20.93
CA ASN A 394 14.13 5.54 -19.85
C ASN A 394 15.60 5.79 -20.25
N PRO A 395 16.28 6.82 -19.74
CA PRO A 395 17.65 7.14 -20.16
C PRO A 395 18.74 6.11 -19.79
N VAL A 396 18.50 5.20 -18.84
CA VAL A 396 19.56 4.35 -18.26
C VAL A 396 19.35 2.85 -18.44
N SER A 397 18.23 2.43 -19.04
CA SER A 397 17.94 1.03 -19.31
C SER A 397 16.90 0.92 -20.43
N TYR A 398 16.57 -0.30 -20.84
CA TYR A 398 15.44 -0.55 -21.71
C TYR A 398 14.15 -0.03 -21.07
N LEU A 399 13.16 0.26 -21.92
CA LEU A 399 11.82 0.55 -21.48
C LEU A 399 10.94 -0.68 -21.68
N GLY A 400 10.11 -0.98 -20.70
CA GLY A 400 9.02 -1.94 -20.85
C GLY A 400 7.86 -1.63 -19.93
N TYR A 401 6.77 -2.36 -20.13
CA TYR A 401 5.56 -2.28 -19.32
C TYR A 401 5.02 -3.69 -19.03
N SER A 402 4.43 -3.90 -17.86
CA SER A 402 3.62 -5.10 -17.59
C SER A 402 2.11 -4.83 -17.57
N GLU A 403 1.69 -3.59 -17.33
CA GLU A 403 0.27 -3.22 -17.34
C GLU A 403 0.11 -1.74 -17.74
N VAL A 404 -0.99 -1.46 -18.44
CA VAL A 404 -1.51 -0.14 -18.77
C VAL A 404 -2.95 -0.05 -18.29
N GLU A 405 -3.19 0.84 -17.34
CA GLU A 405 -4.52 1.12 -16.80
C GLU A 405 -4.92 2.56 -17.12
N VAL A 406 -6.16 2.76 -17.55
CA VAL A 406 -6.70 4.10 -17.86
C VAL A 406 -7.80 4.42 -16.88
N TYR A 407 -7.80 5.65 -16.39
CA TYR A 407 -8.69 6.10 -15.32
C TYR A 407 -9.47 7.34 -15.75
N GLY A 408 -10.78 7.36 -15.47
CA GLY A 408 -11.67 8.42 -15.93
C GLY A 408 -13.15 8.18 -15.61
N ASN A 409 -14.04 8.79 -16.40
CA ASN A 409 -15.50 8.60 -16.31
C ASN A 409 -16.23 8.48 -17.66
#